data_AF-A0A1I8GEK5-F1
#
_entry.id   AF-A0A1I8GEK5-F1
#
_cell.length_a   1.000
_cell.length_b   1.000
_cell.length_c   1.000
_cell.angle_alpha   90.00
_cell.angle_beta   90.00
_cell.angle_gamma   90.00
#
_symmetry.space_group_name_H-M   'P 1'
#
loop_
_entity.id
_entity.type
_entity.pdbx_description
1 polymer ?
#
loop_
_entity_poly.entity_id
_entity_poly.type
_entity_poly.pdbx_seq_one_letter_code
_entity_poly.pdbx_strand_id
1 'polypeptide(L)'
;GLWDLDNPHYILVREHRPLKRALAVAGKIWCGSLKDITVLNPVAECCESNFTVGHQSGRRSVQDMVCSGYAVWIALENSTKIFLYHALSAEFLLEMDLSAAVNLKLSACDDIVRQHKTACLRVTCMIVCKDLLWVGTSAGVIVVIPVLKVTSTTGPGSLKPPRAIGKCLP
;
A
#
# COMPACT_ATOMS: atom_id res chain seq x y z
N GLY A 1 -23.30 -0.26 -6.37
CA GLY A 1 -23.27 -0.79 -7.74
C GLY A 1 -23.71 -2.23 -7.68
N LEU A 2 -24.52 -2.66 -8.64
CA LEU A 2 -24.83 -4.07 -8.86
C LEU A 2 -23.74 -4.64 -9.77
N TRP A 3 -23.27 -5.86 -9.49
CA TRP A 3 -22.38 -6.57 -10.40
C TRP A 3 -23.23 -7.17 -11.52
N ASP A 4 -22.89 -6.89 -12.79
CA ASP A 4 -23.46 -7.62 -13.92
C ASP A 4 -22.73 -8.96 -14.02
N LEU A 5 -23.39 -10.00 -13.52
CA LEU A 5 -22.88 -11.38 -13.57
C LEU A 5 -23.31 -12.10 -14.86
N ASP A 6 -24.21 -11.50 -15.65
CA ASP A 6 -24.76 -12.09 -16.86
C ASP A 6 -23.86 -11.80 -18.08
N ASN A 7 -23.18 -10.64 -18.08
CA ASN A 7 -22.26 -10.24 -19.16
C ASN A 7 -20.84 -9.95 -18.63
N PRO A 8 -20.05 -10.99 -18.26
CA PRO A 8 -18.69 -10.79 -17.79
C PRO A 8 -17.73 -10.45 -18.93
N HIS A 9 -16.92 -9.42 -18.73
CA HIS A 9 -15.79 -9.08 -19.60
C HIS A 9 -14.47 -9.61 -19.01
N TYR A 10 -13.61 -10.17 -19.85
CA TYR A 10 -12.37 -10.82 -19.43
C TYR A 10 -11.15 -10.06 -19.96
N ILE A 11 -10.26 -9.67 -19.06
CA ILE A 11 -8.98 -9.01 -19.40
C ILE A 11 -7.85 -9.83 -18.78
N LEU A 12 -6.93 -10.30 -19.62
CA LEU A 12 -5.73 -10.99 -19.16
C LEU A 12 -4.72 -9.98 -18.59
N VAL A 13 -4.48 -10.05 -17.28
CA VAL A 13 -3.58 -9.09 -16.60
C VAL A 13 -2.12 -9.54 -16.67
N ARG A 14 -1.84 -10.78 -16.27
CA ARG A 14 -0.52 -11.40 -16.31
C ARG A 14 -0.67 -12.92 -16.46
N GLU A 15 0.02 -13.50 -17.42
CA GLU A 15 0.07 -14.95 -17.58
C GLU A 15 0.79 -15.62 -16.39
N HIS A 16 0.23 -16.75 -15.95
CA HIS A 16 0.82 -17.65 -14.97
C HIS A 16 1.22 -17.03 -13.61
N ARG A 17 0.67 -15.86 -13.25
CA ARG A 17 0.90 -15.23 -11.94
C ARG A 17 -0.42 -14.89 -11.25
N PRO A 18 -0.62 -15.29 -9.99
CA PRO A 18 -1.88 -15.04 -9.29
C PRO A 18 -2.02 -13.54 -8.98
N LEU A 19 -3.21 -13.00 -9.27
CA LEU A 19 -3.60 -11.69 -8.75
C LEU A 19 -3.86 -11.80 -7.25
N LYS A 20 -3.15 -10.98 -6.48
CA LYS A 20 -3.27 -10.97 -5.02
C LYS A 20 -4.16 -9.85 -4.53
N ARG A 21 -4.18 -8.71 -5.22
CA ARG A 21 -4.95 -7.52 -4.85
C ARG A 21 -5.48 -6.83 -6.09
N ALA A 22 -6.66 -6.23 -5.96
CA ALA A 22 -7.22 -5.32 -6.95
C ALA A 22 -7.83 -4.11 -6.22
N LEU A 23 -7.67 -2.91 -6.77
CA LEU A 23 -8.18 -1.68 -6.18
C LEU A 23 -8.66 -0.73 -7.28
N ALA A 24 -9.84 -0.13 -7.10
CA ALA A 24 -10.32 0.94 -7.95
C ALA A 24 -9.55 2.23 -7.65
N VAL A 25 -8.95 2.84 -8.68
CA VAL A 25 -8.09 4.02 -8.56
C VAL A 25 -8.38 4.96 -9.74
N ALA A 26 -8.93 6.14 -9.45
CA ALA A 26 -9.15 7.21 -10.44
C ALA A 26 -9.79 6.74 -11.77
N GLY A 27 -10.86 5.93 -11.69
CA GLY A 27 -11.57 5.39 -12.85
C GLY A 27 -10.91 4.15 -13.51
N LYS A 28 -9.77 3.70 -12.99
CA LYS A 28 -9.02 2.52 -13.43
C LYS A 28 -9.06 1.43 -12.37
N ILE A 29 -8.58 0.24 -12.72
CA ILE A 29 -8.38 -0.87 -11.77
C ILE A 29 -6.89 -1.17 -11.69
N TRP A 30 -6.31 -1.06 -10.50
CA TRP A 30 -4.93 -1.45 -10.24
C TRP A 30 -4.90 -2.88 -9.71
N CYS A 31 -4.20 -3.76 -10.39
CA CYS A 31 -4.11 -5.19 -10.09
C CYS A 31 -2.68 -5.55 -9.69
N GLY A 32 -2.50 -6.07 -8.47
CA GLY A 32 -1.21 -6.51 -7.94
C GLY A 32 -0.97 -7.99 -8.15
N SER A 33 0.16 -8.34 -8.76
CA SER A 33 0.67 -9.71 -8.91
C SER A 33 2.17 -9.71 -8.62
N LEU A 34 2.61 -10.46 -7.60
CA LEU A 34 3.92 -10.25 -6.99
C LEU A 34 4.08 -8.77 -6.63
N LYS A 35 5.23 -8.15 -6.91
CA LYS A 35 5.46 -6.70 -6.71
C LYS A 35 5.06 -5.85 -7.92
N ASP A 36 4.48 -6.44 -8.95
CA ASP A 36 4.09 -5.72 -10.17
C ASP A 36 2.64 -5.27 -10.04
N ILE A 37 2.38 -3.99 -10.33
CA ILE A 37 1.05 -3.43 -10.48
C ILE A 37 0.75 -3.29 -11.97
N THR A 38 -0.41 -3.77 -12.38
CA THR A 38 -0.93 -3.59 -13.72
C THR A 38 -2.14 -2.67 -13.64
N VAL A 39 -2.16 -1.61 -14.43
CA VAL A 39 -3.25 -0.63 -14.48
C VAL A 39 -4.15 -0.97 -15.66
N LEU A 40 -5.39 -1.29 -15.36
CA LEU A 40 -6.41 -1.65 -16.34
C LEU A 40 -7.40 -0.50 -16.51
N ASN A 41 -7.75 -0.22 -17.76
CA ASN A 41 -8.86 0.65 -18.09
C ASN A 41 -10.11 -0.22 -18.29
N PRO A 42 -11.10 -0.15 -17.38
CA PRO A 42 -12.31 -0.97 -17.50
C PRO A 42 -13.24 -0.51 -18.63
N VAL A 43 -13.09 0.71 -19.15
CA VAL A 43 -13.91 1.24 -20.26
C VAL A 43 -13.32 0.86 -21.61
N ALA A 44 -12.00 0.95 -21.76
CA ALA A 44 -11.29 0.54 -22.97
C ALA A 44 -10.95 -0.98 -22.99
N GLU A 45 -11.27 -1.68 -21.91
CA GLU A 45 -11.03 -3.12 -21.72
C GLU A 45 -9.59 -3.56 -22.00
N CYS A 46 -8.62 -2.72 -21.63
CA CYS A 46 -7.21 -2.93 -21.94
C CYS A 46 -6.27 -2.63 -20.76
N CYS A 47 -5.06 -3.16 -20.86
CA CYS A 47 -3.96 -2.82 -19.98
C CYS A 47 -3.30 -1.52 -20.48
N GLU A 48 -3.27 -0.49 -19.63
CA GLU A 48 -2.67 0.81 -19.99
C GLU A 48 -1.21 0.90 -19.59
N SER A 49 -0.85 0.38 -18.42
CA SER A 49 0.51 0.48 -17.90
C SER A 49 0.83 -0.60 -16.88
N ASN A 50 2.12 -0.79 -16.63
CA ASN A 50 2.60 -1.63 -15.55
C ASN A 50 3.81 -0.98 -14.89
N PHE A 51 3.92 -1.14 -13.58
CA PHE A 51 5.08 -0.69 -12.81
C PHE A 51 5.37 -1.64 -11.66
N THR A 52 6.61 -1.56 -11.16
CA THR A 52 7.08 -2.38 -10.05
C THR A 52 7.10 -1.56 -8.76
N VAL A 53 6.58 -2.12 -7.68
CA VAL A 53 6.51 -1.47 -6.37
C VAL A 53 7.88 -1.50 -5.69
N GLY A 54 8.35 -0.30 -5.32
CA GLY A 54 9.60 -0.08 -4.61
C GLY A 54 10.86 -0.47 -5.40
N HIS A 55 12.02 -0.23 -4.78
CA HIS A 55 13.32 -0.48 -5.39
C HIS A 55 14.02 -1.74 -4.88
N GLN A 56 13.36 -2.51 -4.01
CA GLN A 56 14.00 -3.62 -3.31
C GLN A 56 14.05 -4.90 -4.15
N SER A 57 15.20 -5.54 -4.12
CA SER A 57 15.41 -6.89 -4.64
C SER A 57 14.59 -7.89 -3.82
N GLY A 58 13.91 -8.83 -4.49
CA GLY A 58 13.13 -9.88 -3.82
C GLY A 58 11.85 -10.25 -4.54
N ARG A 59 11.21 -11.33 -4.07
CA ARG A 59 9.97 -11.91 -4.61
C ARG A 59 8.73 -11.60 -3.77
N ARG A 60 8.75 -10.53 -2.98
CA ARG A 60 7.61 -10.13 -2.13
C ARG A 60 6.41 -9.78 -3.00
N SER A 61 5.22 -10.19 -2.60
CA SER A 61 3.99 -9.78 -3.26
C SER A 61 3.40 -8.53 -2.63
N VAL A 62 2.52 -7.84 -3.36
CA VAL A 62 1.65 -6.79 -2.82
C VAL A 62 0.75 -7.42 -1.76
N GLN A 63 0.91 -6.94 -0.52
CA GLN A 63 0.15 -7.34 0.66
C GLN A 63 -1.13 -6.53 0.80
N ASP A 64 -1.08 -5.23 0.49
CA ASP A 64 -2.25 -4.37 0.60
C ASP A 64 -2.13 -3.11 -0.24
N MET A 65 -3.28 -2.54 -0.63
CA MET A 65 -3.39 -1.29 -1.38
C MET A 65 -4.58 -0.47 -0.89
N VAL A 66 -4.38 0.82 -0.65
CA VAL A 66 -5.48 1.74 -0.29
C VAL A 66 -5.34 3.06 -1.07
N CYS A 67 -6.46 3.60 -1.52
CA CYS A 67 -6.52 4.83 -2.30
C CYS A 67 -7.28 5.91 -1.55
N SER A 68 -6.77 7.15 -1.61
CA SER A 68 -7.43 8.34 -1.08
C SER A 68 -7.09 9.55 -1.96
N GLY A 69 -8.06 10.05 -2.73
CA GLY A 69 -7.81 11.09 -3.73
C GLY A 69 -6.80 10.62 -4.78
N TYR A 70 -5.73 11.39 -4.98
CA TYR A 70 -4.63 11.02 -5.89
C TYR A 70 -3.50 10.21 -5.25
N ALA A 71 -3.66 9.80 -3.98
CA ALA A 71 -2.69 9.03 -3.23
C ALA A 71 -3.05 7.55 -3.20
N VAL A 72 -2.19 6.68 -3.73
CA VAL A 72 -2.30 5.23 -3.59
C VAL A 72 -1.17 4.70 -2.73
N TRP A 73 -1.50 4.18 -1.56
CA TRP A 73 -0.55 3.54 -0.67
C TRP A 73 -0.49 2.04 -0.93
N ILE A 74 0.71 1.50 -1.00
CA ILE A 74 0.97 0.09 -1.28
C ILE A 74 1.92 -0.48 -0.23
N ALA A 75 1.58 -1.64 0.30
CA ALA A 75 2.44 -2.43 1.20
C ALA A 75 2.84 -3.75 0.53
N LEU A 76 4.08 -4.17 0.76
CA LEU A 76 4.59 -5.47 0.33
C LEU A 76 4.60 -6.47 1.50
N GLU A 77 4.47 -7.76 1.19
CA GLU A 77 4.58 -8.85 2.15
C GLU A 77 5.93 -8.82 2.89
N ASN A 78 5.94 -9.14 4.18
CA ASN A 78 7.15 -9.21 5.00
C ASN A 78 8.01 -7.94 4.94
N SER A 79 7.37 -6.77 4.90
CA SER A 79 8.00 -5.45 4.87
C SER A 79 7.41 -4.55 5.95
N THR A 80 8.25 -3.72 6.56
CA THR A 80 7.85 -2.61 7.45
C THR A 80 7.57 -1.31 6.68
N LYS A 81 7.86 -1.31 5.37
CA LYS A 81 7.78 -0.15 4.51
C LYS A 81 6.49 -0.11 3.71
N ILE A 82 6.00 1.11 3.51
CA ILE A 82 4.88 1.44 2.64
C ILE A 82 5.34 2.45 1.58
N PHE A 83 4.71 2.38 0.41
CA PHE A 83 5.05 3.18 -0.77
C PHE A 83 3.84 3.98 -1.21
N LEU A 84 4.04 5.24 -1.56
CA LEU A 84 3.03 6.13 -2.09
C LEU A 84 3.25 6.33 -3.59
N TYR A 85 2.20 6.09 -4.36
CA TYR A 85 2.15 6.32 -5.80
C TYR A 85 1.06 7.32 -6.16
N HIS A 86 1.28 8.05 -7.25
CA HIS A 86 0.29 8.95 -7.82
C HIS A 86 -0.78 8.17 -8.59
N ALA A 87 -2.06 8.42 -8.30
CA ALA A 87 -3.18 7.65 -8.85
C ALA A 87 -3.32 7.75 -10.39
N LEU A 88 -2.97 8.90 -10.99
CA LEU A 88 -3.14 9.10 -12.43
C LEU A 88 -1.90 8.67 -13.24
N SER A 89 -0.73 9.11 -12.80
CA SER A 89 0.54 8.88 -13.53
C SER A 89 1.22 7.57 -13.16
N ALA A 90 0.77 6.90 -12.08
CA ALA A 90 1.42 5.72 -11.51
C ALA A 90 2.89 5.96 -11.11
N GLU A 91 3.29 7.21 -10.92
CA GLU A 91 4.65 7.56 -10.50
C GLU A 91 4.83 7.36 -9.00
N PHE A 92 6.03 6.92 -8.63
CA PHE A 92 6.45 6.85 -7.23
C PHE A 92 6.63 8.25 -6.65
N LEU A 93 6.05 8.49 -5.47
CA LEU A 93 6.12 9.78 -4.78
C LEU A 93 6.95 9.72 -3.50
N LEU A 94 6.78 8.68 -2.68
CA LEU A 94 7.37 8.60 -1.35
C LEU A 94 7.46 7.15 -0.84
N GLU A 95 8.51 6.84 -0.08
CA GLU A 95 8.65 5.63 0.74
C GLU A 95 8.65 6.01 2.23
N MET A 96 8.00 5.21 3.07
CA MET A 96 8.07 5.36 4.54
C MET A 96 8.38 4.02 5.21
N ASP A 97 9.34 4.03 6.13
CA ASP A 97 9.61 2.90 7.03
C ASP A 97 8.93 3.12 8.38
N LEU A 98 8.08 2.18 8.78
CA LEU A 98 7.27 2.30 9.99
C LEU A 98 7.97 1.74 11.24
N SER A 99 9.15 1.14 11.09
CA SER A 99 9.87 0.46 12.18
C SER A 99 10.11 1.35 13.40
N ALA A 100 10.51 2.61 13.18
CA ALA A 100 10.78 3.55 14.26
C ALA A 100 9.53 3.87 15.09
N ALA A 101 8.39 4.07 14.43
CA ALA A 101 7.12 4.37 15.11
C ALA A 101 6.63 3.19 15.96
N VAL A 102 6.85 1.97 15.48
CA VAL A 102 6.48 0.73 16.20
C VAL A 102 7.45 0.47 17.35
N ASN A 103 8.76 0.53 17.12
CA ASN A 103 9.78 0.29 18.14
C ASN A 103 9.67 1.28 19.31
N LEU A 104 9.29 2.54 19.04
CA LEU A 104 9.00 3.50 20.09
C LEU A 104 7.87 3.03 21.01
N LYS A 105 6.84 2.35 20.49
CA LYS A 105 5.74 1.80 21.29
C LYS A 105 6.09 0.49 22.00
N LEU A 106 7.04 -0.26 21.47
CA LEU A 106 7.55 -1.47 22.12
C LEU A 106 8.63 -1.18 23.17
N SER A 107 9.04 0.08 23.34
CA SER A 107 10.12 0.45 24.26
C SER A 107 9.85 0.09 25.73
N ALA A 108 8.58 0.01 26.12
CA ALA A 108 8.15 -0.38 27.47
C ALA A 108 7.94 -1.89 27.65
N CYS A 109 8.11 -2.71 26.60
CA CYS A 109 8.04 -4.16 26.70
C CYS A 109 9.38 -4.75 27.14
N ASP A 110 9.36 -5.89 27.84
CA ASP A 110 10.57 -6.65 28.16
C ASP A 110 11.37 -7.03 26.91
N ASP A 111 12.68 -7.13 27.08
CA ASP A 111 13.63 -7.27 25.97
C ASP A 111 13.34 -8.47 25.06
N ILE A 112 12.96 -9.61 25.65
CA ILE A 112 12.62 -10.84 24.90
C ILE A 112 11.41 -10.60 24.00
N VAL A 113 10.35 -9.99 24.53
CA VAL A 113 9.12 -9.70 23.78
C VAL A 113 9.40 -8.66 22.71
N ARG A 114 10.15 -7.60 23.06
CA ARG A 114 10.54 -6.54 22.12
C ARG A 114 11.33 -7.10 20.96
N GLN A 115 12.37 -7.90 21.22
CA GLN A 115 13.20 -8.50 20.19
C GLN A 115 12.39 -9.39 19.24
N HIS A 116 11.51 -10.24 19.79
CA HIS A 116 10.65 -11.10 18.98
C HIS A 116 9.70 -10.29 18.07
N LYS A 117 9.03 -9.28 18.63
CA LYS A 117 8.11 -8.42 17.88
C LYS A 117 8.82 -7.60 16.80
N THR A 118 10.01 -7.07 17.08
CA THR A 118 10.81 -6.32 16.11
C THR A 118 11.34 -7.23 15.00
N ALA A 119 11.78 -8.46 15.31
CA ALA A 119 12.31 -9.39 14.30
C ALA A 119 11.26 -9.85 13.28
N CYS A 120 10.00 -9.95 13.70
CA CYS A 120 8.88 -10.36 12.86
C CYS A 120 8.02 -9.19 12.37
N LEU A 121 8.49 -7.94 12.55
CA LEU A 121 7.72 -6.75 12.25
C LEU A 121 7.42 -6.64 10.75
N ARG A 122 6.14 -6.51 10.42
CA ARG A 122 5.66 -6.29 9.05
C ARG A 122 4.31 -5.58 9.07
N VAL A 123 4.02 -4.88 7.98
CA VAL A 123 2.67 -4.38 7.69
C VAL A 123 1.75 -5.57 7.38
N THR A 124 0.54 -5.52 7.90
CA THR A 124 -0.47 -6.60 7.74
C THR A 124 -1.71 -6.11 6.99
N CYS A 125 -2.14 -4.87 7.25
CA CYS A 125 -3.26 -4.22 6.59
C CYS A 125 -3.13 -2.69 6.66
N MET A 126 -3.86 -2.00 5.79
CA MET A 126 -4.00 -0.56 5.72
C MET A 126 -5.46 -0.17 5.48
N ILE A 127 -5.85 1.00 5.98
CA ILE A 127 -7.14 1.63 5.65
C ILE A 127 -7.00 3.14 5.75
N VAL A 128 -7.73 3.88 4.91
CA VAL A 128 -7.86 5.33 5.06
C VAL A 128 -9.21 5.64 5.69
N CYS A 129 -9.21 6.44 6.77
CA CYS A 129 -10.41 6.87 7.46
C CYS A 129 -10.18 8.24 8.12
N LYS A 130 -11.08 9.21 7.89
CA LYS A 130 -11.05 10.56 8.46
C LYS A 130 -9.67 11.24 8.31
N ASP A 131 -9.18 11.35 7.08
CA ASP A 131 -7.89 11.98 6.73
C ASP A 131 -6.65 11.33 7.35
N LEU A 132 -6.79 10.11 7.86
CA LEU A 132 -5.70 9.33 8.43
C LEU A 132 -5.56 8.01 7.67
N LEU A 133 -4.32 7.67 7.34
CA LEU A 133 -3.91 6.33 6.97
C LEU A 133 -3.61 5.55 8.25
N TRP A 134 -4.35 4.46 8.44
CA TRP A 134 -4.20 3.52 9.54
C TRP A 134 -3.48 2.28 9.02
N VAL A 135 -2.40 1.87 9.68
CA VAL A 135 -1.57 0.75 9.27
C VAL A 135 -1.48 -0.24 10.42
N GLY A 136 -2.02 -1.45 10.22
CA GLY A 136 -1.89 -2.56 11.17
C GLY A 136 -0.55 -3.28 10.99
N THR A 137 0.12 -3.60 12.10
CA THR A 137 1.41 -4.29 12.10
C THR A 137 1.36 -5.62 12.86
N SER A 138 2.26 -6.56 12.52
CA SER A 138 2.37 -7.86 13.20
C SER A 138 2.77 -7.79 14.68
N ALA A 139 3.27 -6.65 15.15
CA ALA A 139 3.60 -6.42 16.55
C ALA A 139 2.37 -6.06 17.42
N GLY A 140 1.18 -5.91 16.81
CA GLY A 140 -0.04 -5.45 17.48
C GLY A 140 -0.09 -3.94 17.68
N VAL A 141 0.82 -3.18 17.05
CA VAL A 141 0.82 -1.71 17.06
C VAL A 141 0.14 -1.21 15.80
N ILE A 142 -0.79 -0.27 15.95
CA ILE A 142 -1.40 0.46 14.83
C ILE A 142 -0.62 1.75 14.61
N VAL A 143 -0.11 1.95 13.40
CA VAL A 143 0.55 3.20 13.03
C VAL A 143 -0.46 4.09 12.32
N VAL A 144 -0.57 5.34 12.77
CA VAL A 144 -1.46 6.35 12.19
C VAL A 144 -0.62 7.43 11.53
N ILE A 145 -0.96 7.78 10.30
CA ILE A 145 -0.24 8.73 9.46
C ILE A 145 -1.26 9.71 8.86
N PRO A 146 -1.07 11.03 8.99
CA PRO A 146 -1.89 12.00 8.26
C PRO A 146 -1.81 11.77 6.75
N VAL A 147 -2.96 11.74 6.08
CA VAL A 147 -3.01 11.62 4.62
C VAL A 147 -2.30 12.82 3.99
N LEU A 148 -1.37 12.55 3.10
CA LEU A 148 -0.67 13.59 2.34
C LEU A 148 -1.61 14.18 1.29
N LYS A 149 -1.57 15.51 1.15
CA LYS A 149 -2.29 16.20 0.09
C LYS A 149 -1.57 15.99 -1.25
N VAL A 150 -2.01 14.98 -1.99
CA VAL A 150 -1.57 14.72 -3.36
C VAL A 150 -2.58 15.36 -4.32
N THR A 151 -2.07 16.13 -5.28
CA THR A 151 -2.83 16.82 -6.32
C THR A 151 -2.50 16.23 -7.68
N SER A 152 -3.27 16.55 -8.71
CA SER A 152 -3.05 16.05 -10.08
C SER A 152 -1.67 16.39 -10.66
N THR A 153 -1.01 17.43 -10.15
CA THR A 153 0.32 17.88 -10.58
C THR A 153 1.44 17.49 -9.60
N THR A 154 1.15 16.68 -8.58
CA THR A 154 2.14 16.25 -7.60
C THR A 154 3.09 15.25 -8.24
N GLY A 155 4.35 15.66 -8.46
CA GLY A 155 5.40 14.81 -9.01
C GLY A 155 6.35 14.22 -7.95
N PRO A 156 7.32 13.39 -8.38
CA PRO A 156 8.33 12.81 -7.51
C PRO A 156 9.12 13.87 -6.72
N GLY A 157 9.49 13.57 -5.47
CA GLY A 157 10.30 14.45 -4.63
C GLY A 157 9.59 15.71 -4.10
N SER A 158 8.34 15.95 -4.48
CA SER A 158 7.56 17.11 -4.02
C SER A 158 7.01 16.97 -2.59
N LEU A 159 6.96 15.74 -2.06
CA LEU A 159 6.36 15.43 -0.76
C LEU A 159 7.44 15.20 0.31
N LYS A 160 7.18 15.71 1.51
CA LYS A 160 7.95 15.35 2.70
C LYS A 160 7.24 14.21 3.45
N PRO A 161 7.98 13.20 3.95
CA PRO A 161 7.38 12.15 4.74
C PRO A 161 6.68 12.72 5.99
N PRO A 162 5.39 12.40 6.24
CA PRO A 162 4.68 12.83 7.43
C PRO A 162 5.15 12.04 8.64
N ARG A 163 4.88 12.58 9.84
CA ARG A 163 5.19 11.87 11.09
C ARG A 163 4.24 10.69 11.27
N ALA A 164 4.82 9.49 11.35
CA ALA A 164 4.11 8.27 11.73
C ALA A 164 4.01 8.17 13.26
N ILE A 165 2.81 7.87 13.78
CA ILE A 165 2.55 7.75 15.22
C ILE A 165 2.01 6.35 15.51
N GLY A 166 2.76 5.55 16.27
CA GLY A 166 2.26 4.29 16.80
C GLY A 166 1.19 4.50 17.87
N LYS A 167 0.18 3.64 17.91
CA LYS A 167 -0.85 3.54 18.94
C LYS A 167 -1.06 2.07 19.27
N CYS A 168 -1.13 1.75 20.56
CA CYS A 168 -1.67 0.46 20.99
C CYS A 168 -3.18 0.68 21.18
N LEU A 169 -4.01 -0.21 20.63
CA LEU A 169 -5.41 -0.23 21.03
C LEU A 169 -5.49 -0.75 22.48
N PRO A 170 -6.37 -0.19 23.32
CA PRO A 170 -6.62 -0.68 24.66
C PRO A 170 -7.14 -2.12 24.66
#